data_AF-A0A9R1T1F2-F1
#
_entry.id   AF-A0A9R1T1F2-F1
#
_cell.length_a   1.000
_cell.length_b   1.000
_cell.length_c   1.000
_cell.angle_alpha   90.00
_cell.angle_beta   90.00
_cell.angle_gamma   90.00
#
_symmetry.space_group_name_H-M   'P 1'
#
loop_
_entity.id
_entity.type
_entity.pdbx_description
1 polymer ?
#
loop_
_entity_poly.entity_id
_entity_poly.type
_entity_poly.pdbx_seq_one_letter_code
_entity_poly.pdbx_strand_id
1 'polypeptide(L)'
;MENQEEQSDDRKLSAFIIEPGDVSEEEKKTMMGDTIGDTSYSASWILKTLISLSKLPEEVKWSDELEEALCYLWDMTAEKDVVLFILENQFLSIGEHVLNVSTEDRLTEIVVGIIGNLCCQSDVLPRLVEKSELVDSLLNLLLCNDPETLIQVLRVLQTVVWNLQSESPNSKWVDRLKNCKFLGTALVFILKSSTNGK
;
A
#
# COMPACT_ATOMS: atom_id res chain seq x y z
N MET A 1 -2.80 29.59 42.05
CA MET A 1 -2.11 29.85 40.76
C MET A 1 -1.13 28.69 40.64
N GLU A 2 -1.66 27.55 40.20
CA GLU A 2 -1.52 27.02 38.83
C GLU A 2 -0.14 26.33 38.74
N ASN A 3 -0.01 25.02 38.64
CA ASN A 3 -0.60 24.13 37.63
C ASN A 3 -1.01 22.77 38.20
N GLN A 4 -2.26 22.39 37.95
CA GLN A 4 -2.68 21.00 37.73
C GLN A 4 -2.59 20.74 36.21
N GLU A 5 -2.61 19.46 35.82
CA GLU A 5 -2.68 18.92 34.45
C GLU A 5 -1.33 18.62 33.78
N GLU A 6 -0.84 17.39 34.01
CA GLU A 6 -0.15 16.56 33.01
C GLU A 6 0.07 15.16 33.62
N GLN A 7 -1.02 14.39 33.78
CA GLN A 7 -0.93 13.00 34.23
C GLN A 7 -2.16 12.20 33.79
N SER A 8 -2.44 12.17 32.48
CA SER A 8 -3.59 11.44 31.95
C SER A 8 -3.37 10.59 30.69
N ASP A 9 -2.19 10.59 30.05
CA ASP A 9 -2.01 9.82 28.80
C ASP A 9 -1.17 8.53 28.87
N ASP A 10 -0.35 8.33 29.91
CA ASP A 10 0.43 7.08 30.04
C ASP A 10 -0.42 5.84 30.38
N ARG A 11 -1.66 6.02 30.85
CA ARG A 11 -2.56 4.90 31.19
C ARG A 11 -3.29 4.29 30.00
N LYS A 12 -3.22 4.89 28.81
CA LYS A 12 -3.84 4.33 27.60
C LYS A 12 -2.90 3.45 26.78
N LEU A 13 -1.58 3.69 26.83
CA LEU A 13 -0.59 2.82 26.19
C LEU A 13 -0.44 1.47 26.91
N SER A 14 -0.64 1.47 28.24
CA SER A 14 -0.56 0.24 29.05
C SER A 14 -1.69 -0.76 28.78
N ALA A 15 -2.76 -0.36 28.08
CA ALA A 15 -3.89 -1.24 27.77
C ALA A 15 -3.66 -2.15 26.55
N PHE A 16 -2.57 -1.93 25.80
CA PHE A 16 -2.20 -2.75 24.64
C PHE A 16 -1.07 -3.75 24.91
N ILE A 17 -0.46 -3.71 26.09
CA ILE A 17 0.56 -4.68 26.50
C ILE A 17 -0.16 -5.77 27.28
N ILE A 18 -0.55 -6.83 26.58
CA ILE A 18 -1.01 -8.07 27.21
C ILE A 18 0.19 -8.64 27.98
N GLU A 19 0.12 -8.63 29.32
CA GLU A 19 1.07 -9.39 30.14
C GLU A 19 1.02 -10.86 29.71
N PRO A 20 2.17 -11.54 29.52
CA PRO A 20 2.23 -12.89 28.91
C PRO A 20 1.66 -14.03 29.78
N GLY A 21 0.68 -13.78 30.64
CA GLY A 21 0.12 -14.73 31.59
C GLY A 21 -1.39 -14.97 31.54
N ASP A 22 -2.22 -14.05 31.02
CA ASP A 22 -3.67 -14.06 31.32
C ASP A 22 -4.60 -14.10 30.09
N VAL A 23 -4.15 -14.67 28.98
CA VAL A 23 -5.03 -14.94 27.82
C VAL A 23 -5.71 -16.30 28.03
N SER A 24 -7.05 -16.32 28.09
CA SER A 24 -7.80 -17.57 28.21
C SER A 24 -7.58 -18.48 26.98
N GLU A 25 -7.72 -19.79 27.14
CA GLU A 25 -7.56 -20.74 26.00
C GLU A 25 -8.60 -20.52 24.88
N GLU A 26 -9.72 -19.89 25.20
CA GLU A 26 -10.76 -19.49 24.24
C GLU A 26 -10.39 -18.21 23.49
N GLU A 27 -9.80 -17.22 24.16
CA GLU A 27 -9.22 -16.04 23.51
C GLU A 27 -8.02 -16.43 22.65
N LYS A 28 -7.13 -17.32 23.12
CA LYS A 28 -6.03 -17.86 22.30
C LYS A 28 -6.55 -18.56 21.04
N LYS A 29 -7.60 -19.38 21.16
CA LYS A 29 -8.22 -20.04 19.98
C LYS A 29 -8.89 -19.05 19.04
N THR A 30 -9.53 -18.02 19.56
CA THR A 30 -10.18 -16.99 18.75
C THR A 30 -9.14 -16.11 18.05
N MET A 31 -8.06 -15.74 18.75
CA MET A 31 -6.91 -15.02 18.20
C MET A 31 -6.22 -15.84 17.10
N MET A 32 -5.98 -17.14 17.32
CA MET A 32 -5.49 -18.05 16.27
C MET A 32 -6.42 -18.15 15.06
N GLY A 33 -7.73 -17.92 15.24
CA GLY A 33 -8.69 -17.91 14.15
C GLY A 33 -8.69 -16.62 13.33
N ASP A 34 -8.17 -15.53 13.89
CA ASP A 34 -8.12 -14.21 13.23
C ASP A 34 -6.73 -13.87 12.68
N THR A 35 -5.71 -14.68 12.93
CA THR A 35 -4.36 -14.47 12.39
C THR A 35 -4.26 -14.85 10.92
N ILE A 36 -3.47 -14.08 10.15
CA ILE A 36 -3.19 -14.37 8.73
C ILE A 36 -1.95 -15.24 8.61
N GLY A 37 -2.11 -16.46 8.10
CA GLY A 37 -1.01 -17.40 7.91
C GLY A 37 -0.25 -17.66 9.21
N ASP A 38 1.07 -17.57 9.16
CA ASP A 38 1.93 -17.72 10.35
C ASP A 38 2.25 -16.38 11.05
N THR A 39 1.60 -15.28 10.63
CA THR A 39 1.81 -13.94 11.20
C THR A 39 0.94 -13.71 12.43
N SER A 40 1.29 -12.70 13.24
CA SER A 40 0.45 -12.21 14.34
C SER A 40 -0.57 -11.16 13.92
N TYR A 41 -0.72 -10.90 12.62
CA TYR A 41 -1.59 -9.84 12.11
C TYR A 41 -3.06 -10.27 12.02
N SER A 42 -3.96 -9.37 12.43
CA SER A 42 -5.41 -9.60 12.47
C SER A 42 -6.07 -9.43 11.09
N ALA A 43 -6.66 -10.50 10.58
CA ALA A 43 -7.47 -10.52 9.37
C ALA A 43 -8.66 -9.57 9.47
N SER A 44 -9.39 -9.58 10.59
CA SER A 44 -10.53 -8.69 10.81
C SER A 44 -10.15 -7.22 10.81
N TRP A 45 -8.97 -6.87 11.36
CA TRP A 45 -8.48 -5.50 11.33
C TRP A 45 -8.15 -5.06 9.90
N ILE A 46 -7.41 -5.88 9.14
CA ILE A 46 -7.08 -5.57 7.74
C ILE A 46 -8.35 -5.41 6.90
N LEU A 47 -9.33 -6.31 7.04
CA LEU A 47 -10.60 -6.21 6.31
C LEU A 47 -11.35 -4.91 6.61
N LYS A 48 -11.39 -4.48 7.87
CA LYS A 48 -11.99 -3.20 8.24
C LYS A 48 -11.26 -2.03 7.59
N THR A 49 -9.93 -2.05 7.59
CA THR A 49 -9.11 -1.03 6.92
C THR A 49 -9.39 -0.99 5.41
N LEU A 50 -9.47 -2.14 4.74
CA LEU A 50 -9.81 -2.23 3.32
C LEU A 50 -11.22 -1.70 3.02
N ILE A 51 -12.20 -2.02 3.86
CA ILE A 51 -13.58 -1.51 3.73
C ILE A 51 -13.58 0.01 3.86
N SER A 52 -12.90 0.57 4.85
CA SER A 52 -12.78 2.02 5.02
C SER A 52 -12.13 2.68 3.81
N LEU A 53 -11.06 2.07 3.27
CA LEU A 53 -10.36 2.56 2.09
C LEU A 53 -11.27 2.55 0.83
N SER A 54 -12.09 1.51 0.65
CA SER A 54 -13.02 1.39 -0.48
C SER A 54 -14.16 2.42 -0.48
N LYS A 55 -14.35 3.10 0.66
CA LYS A 55 -15.45 4.04 0.91
C LYS A 55 -15.04 5.51 0.77
N LEU A 56 -13.78 5.77 0.43
CA LEU A 56 -13.28 7.11 0.16
C LEU A 56 -13.81 7.66 -1.18
N PRO A 57 -14.04 8.97 -1.32
CA PRO A 57 -14.22 9.97 -0.26
C PRO A 57 -15.69 10.08 0.20
N GLU A 58 -16.58 9.24 -0.32
CA GLU A 58 -18.04 9.42 -0.21
C GLU A 58 -18.59 9.13 1.19
N GLU A 59 -18.21 8.00 1.79
CA GLU A 59 -18.71 7.60 3.12
C GLU A 59 -17.64 7.75 4.21
N VAL A 60 -16.37 7.65 3.84
CA VAL A 60 -15.22 7.82 4.73
C VAL A 60 -14.39 9.00 4.20
N LYS A 61 -13.87 9.84 5.10
CA LYS A 61 -12.96 10.93 4.76
C LYS A 61 -11.53 10.53 5.07
N TRP A 62 -10.59 11.10 4.34
CA TRP A 62 -9.19 11.05 4.72
C TRP A 62 -8.99 11.71 6.09
N SER A 63 -8.25 11.04 6.97
CA SER A 63 -7.96 11.48 8.34
C SER A 63 -6.65 10.88 8.83
N ASP A 64 -6.07 11.47 9.87
CA ASP A 64 -4.82 11.02 10.47
C ASP A 64 -4.93 9.56 10.97
N GLU A 65 -6.10 9.15 11.48
CA GLU A 65 -6.32 7.77 11.92
C GLU A 65 -6.33 6.77 10.76
N LEU A 66 -6.90 7.16 9.61
CA LEU A 66 -6.86 6.33 8.41
C LEU A 66 -5.45 6.29 7.82
N GLU A 67 -4.73 7.40 7.86
CA GLU A 67 -3.32 7.44 7.46
C GLU A 67 -2.48 6.47 8.30
N GLU A 68 -2.59 6.53 9.62
CA GLU A 68 -1.86 5.66 10.53
C GLU A 68 -2.19 4.18 10.27
N ALA A 69 -3.47 3.86 10.09
CA ALA A 69 -3.91 2.51 9.75
C ALA A 69 -3.34 2.02 8.41
N LEU A 70 -3.28 2.88 7.38
CA LEU A 70 -2.71 2.50 6.10
C LEU A 70 -1.17 2.41 6.14
N CYS A 71 -0.50 3.20 6.98
CA CYS A 71 0.94 3.05 7.21
C CYS A 71 1.25 1.70 7.85
N TYR A 72 0.50 1.29 8.89
CA TYR A 72 0.65 -0.05 9.46
C TYR A 72 0.36 -1.14 8.43
N LEU A 73 -0.70 -0.98 7.62
CA LEU A 73 -0.98 -1.95 6.56
C LEU A 73 0.18 -2.02 5.55
N TRP A 74 0.78 -0.89 5.19
CA TRP A 74 1.95 -0.84 4.32
C TRP A 74 3.12 -1.63 4.92
N ASP A 75 3.45 -1.43 6.19
CA ASP A 75 4.51 -2.21 6.87
C ASP A 75 4.19 -3.71 6.88
N MET A 76 2.94 -4.10 7.17
CA MET A 76 2.51 -5.50 7.16
C MET A 76 2.69 -6.17 5.80
N THR A 77 2.58 -5.43 4.70
CA THR A 77 2.78 -5.99 3.34
C THR A 77 4.23 -6.32 2.99
N ALA A 78 5.17 -6.17 3.92
CA ALA A 78 6.45 -6.86 3.84
C ALA A 78 6.29 -8.40 3.95
N GLU A 79 5.26 -8.87 4.65
CA GLU A 79 4.98 -10.28 4.85
C GLU A 79 4.17 -10.87 3.69
N LYS A 80 4.63 -12.02 3.18
CA LYS A 80 4.01 -12.70 2.03
C LYS A 80 2.55 -13.09 2.31
N ASP A 81 2.25 -13.59 3.50
CA ASP A 81 0.91 -14.05 3.85
C ASP A 81 -0.09 -12.87 3.86
N VAL A 82 0.35 -11.70 4.32
CA VAL A 82 -0.46 -10.47 4.26
C VAL A 82 -0.71 -10.04 2.82
N VAL A 83 0.33 -10.06 1.97
CA VAL A 83 0.19 -9.73 0.55
C VAL A 83 -0.84 -10.62 -0.14
N LEU A 84 -0.77 -11.93 0.08
CA LEU A 84 -1.74 -12.87 -0.49
C LEU A 84 -3.15 -12.58 0.01
N PHE A 85 -3.30 -12.35 1.31
CA PHE A 85 -4.58 -12.06 1.93
C PHE A 85 -5.24 -10.79 1.36
N ILE A 86 -4.53 -9.67 1.26
CA ILE A 86 -5.12 -8.43 0.72
C ILE A 86 -5.39 -8.51 -0.79
N LEU A 87 -4.59 -9.30 -1.51
CA LEU A 87 -4.80 -9.54 -2.94
C LEU A 87 -6.11 -10.32 -3.19
N GLU A 88 -6.39 -11.34 -2.37
CA GLU A 88 -7.66 -12.07 -2.40
C GLU A 88 -8.84 -11.16 -2.06
N ASN A 89 -8.63 -10.21 -1.14
CA ASN A 89 -9.61 -9.20 -0.73
C ASN A 89 -9.61 -7.94 -1.61
N GLN A 90 -9.33 -8.10 -2.92
CA GLN A 90 -9.54 -7.10 -3.96
C GLN A 90 -8.74 -5.80 -3.81
N PHE A 91 -7.58 -5.82 -3.14
CA PHE A 91 -6.78 -4.61 -2.93
C PHE A 91 -6.46 -3.86 -4.23
N LEU A 92 -6.18 -4.55 -5.34
CA LEU A 92 -5.92 -3.88 -6.62
C LEU A 92 -7.11 -3.04 -7.12
N SER A 93 -8.34 -3.55 -6.98
CA SER A 93 -9.55 -2.81 -7.35
C SER A 93 -9.78 -1.61 -6.42
N ILE A 94 -9.51 -1.80 -5.12
CA ILE A 94 -9.60 -0.72 -4.13
C ILE A 94 -8.56 0.36 -4.42
N GLY A 95 -7.31 -0.03 -4.72
CA GLY A 95 -6.24 0.88 -5.10
C GLY A 95 -6.57 1.67 -6.37
N GLU A 96 -7.12 1.02 -7.41
CA GLU A 96 -7.60 1.70 -8.62
C GLU A 96 -8.64 2.78 -8.31
N HIS A 97 -9.65 2.44 -7.50
CA HIS A 97 -10.66 3.40 -7.04
C HIS A 97 -9.99 4.58 -6.32
N VAL A 98 -9.13 4.31 -5.34
CA VAL A 98 -8.46 5.37 -4.56
C VAL A 98 -7.60 6.26 -5.43
N LEU A 99 -6.80 5.71 -6.34
CA LEU A 99 -5.95 6.50 -7.24
C LEU A 99 -6.77 7.39 -8.19
N ASN A 100 -8.01 7.00 -8.51
CA ASN A 100 -8.89 7.79 -9.36
C ASN A 100 -9.59 8.94 -8.62
N VAL A 101 -9.72 8.86 -7.29
CA VAL A 101 -10.47 9.85 -6.48
C VAL A 101 -9.60 10.66 -5.52
N SER A 102 -8.38 10.20 -5.23
CA SER A 102 -7.49 10.84 -4.26
C SER A 102 -7.02 12.21 -4.75
N THR A 103 -7.08 13.19 -3.85
CA THR A 103 -6.43 14.50 -3.98
C THR A 103 -5.27 14.66 -3.00
N GLU A 104 -4.99 13.64 -2.20
CA GLU A 104 -4.03 13.67 -1.12
C GLU A 104 -2.75 12.92 -1.55
N ASP A 105 -1.63 13.65 -1.63
CA ASP A 105 -0.34 13.08 -2.06
C ASP A 105 0.07 11.91 -1.15
N ARG A 106 -0.10 12.07 0.17
CA ARG A 106 0.24 11.04 1.16
C ARG A 106 -0.58 9.76 1.02
N LEU A 107 -1.89 9.87 0.77
CA LEU A 107 -2.74 8.70 0.50
C LEU A 107 -2.30 7.98 -0.78
N THR A 108 -2.01 8.75 -1.83
CA THR A 108 -1.54 8.24 -3.12
C THR A 108 -0.22 7.50 -2.96
N GLU A 109 0.74 8.11 -2.26
CA GLU A 109 2.03 7.53 -1.91
C GLU A 109 1.86 6.18 -1.21
N ILE A 110 1.05 6.11 -0.14
CA ILE A 110 0.85 4.89 0.64
C ILE A 110 0.22 3.78 -0.21
N VAL A 111 -0.81 4.09 -1.01
CA VAL A 111 -1.46 3.09 -1.86
C VAL A 111 -0.50 2.52 -2.91
N VAL A 112 0.28 3.38 -3.58
CA VAL A 112 1.30 2.91 -4.54
C VAL A 112 2.42 2.17 -3.84
N GLY A 113 2.80 2.61 -2.64
CA GLY A 113 3.74 1.93 -1.76
C GLY A 113 3.32 0.49 -1.48
N ILE A 114 2.07 0.31 -1.05
CA ILE A 114 1.48 -1.02 -0.85
C ILE A 114 1.55 -1.81 -2.16
N ILE A 115 1.03 -1.29 -3.28
CA ILE A 115 1.10 -1.97 -4.60
C ILE A 115 2.53 -2.40 -4.95
N GLY A 116 3.53 -1.57 -4.65
CA GLY A 116 4.94 -1.87 -4.82
C GLY A 116 5.38 -3.10 -4.03
N ASN A 117 4.95 -3.24 -2.77
CA ASN A 117 5.21 -4.43 -1.96
C ASN A 117 4.50 -5.67 -2.53
N LEU A 118 3.24 -5.53 -2.98
CA LEU A 118 2.52 -6.64 -3.60
C LEU A 118 3.30 -7.17 -4.82
N CYS A 119 3.81 -6.27 -5.67
CA CYS A 119 4.53 -6.64 -6.90
C CYS A 119 5.79 -7.49 -6.66
N CYS A 120 6.33 -7.52 -5.44
CA CYS A 120 7.44 -8.40 -5.07
C CYS A 120 7.06 -9.89 -5.10
N GLN A 121 5.76 -10.22 -5.08
CA GLN A 121 5.28 -11.59 -5.24
C GLN A 121 5.06 -11.91 -6.73
N SER A 122 5.55 -13.08 -7.16
CA SER A 122 5.54 -13.52 -8.57
C SER A 122 4.17 -13.44 -9.25
N ASP A 123 3.10 -13.62 -8.47
CA ASP A 123 1.75 -13.79 -9.00
C ASP A 123 1.00 -12.46 -9.16
N VAL A 124 1.58 -11.35 -8.69
CA VAL A 124 0.92 -10.04 -8.70
C VAL A 124 1.06 -9.34 -10.05
N LEU A 125 2.25 -9.32 -10.65
CA LEU A 125 2.46 -8.62 -11.93
C LEU A 125 1.55 -9.12 -13.06
N PRO A 126 1.29 -10.44 -13.23
CA PRO A 126 0.33 -10.92 -14.21
C PRO A 126 -1.11 -10.51 -13.92
N ARG A 127 -1.48 -10.26 -12.65
CA ARG A 127 -2.82 -9.79 -12.28
C ARG A 127 -2.95 -8.28 -12.47
N LEU A 128 -1.91 -7.54 -12.11
CA LEU A 128 -1.86 -6.09 -12.23
C LEU A 128 -1.97 -5.64 -13.69
N VAL A 129 -1.28 -6.31 -14.63
CA VAL A 129 -1.31 -5.92 -16.05
C VAL A 129 -2.68 -6.06 -16.72
N GLU A 130 -3.56 -6.91 -16.18
CA GLU A 130 -4.95 -7.05 -16.65
C GLU A 130 -5.83 -5.87 -16.22
N LYS A 131 -5.44 -5.14 -15.17
CA LYS A 131 -6.12 -3.93 -14.70
C LYS A 131 -5.61 -2.72 -15.47
N SER A 132 -6.07 -2.55 -16.71
CA SER A 132 -5.57 -1.50 -17.60
C SER A 132 -5.71 -0.10 -17.00
N GLU A 133 -6.84 0.19 -16.34
CA GLU A 133 -7.08 1.50 -15.72
C GLU A 133 -6.10 1.74 -14.57
N LEU A 134 -5.93 0.78 -13.66
CA LEU A 134 -4.91 0.87 -12.62
C LEU A 134 -3.49 1.07 -13.18
N VAL A 135 -3.11 0.32 -14.23
CA VAL A 135 -1.79 0.48 -14.86
C VAL A 135 -1.64 1.87 -15.46
N ASP A 136 -2.66 2.39 -16.14
CA ASP A 136 -2.63 3.73 -16.70
C ASP A 136 -2.54 4.79 -15.60
N SER A 137 -3.28 4.64 -14.49
CA SER A 137 -3.18 5.51 -13.32
C SER A 137 -1.78 5.49 -12.71
N LEU A 138 -1.17 4.31 -12.52
CA LEU A 138 0.21 4.18 -12.03
C LEU A 138 1.23 4.85 -12.95
N LEU A 139 1.09 4.70 -14.26
CA LEU A 139 1.99 5.33 -15.23
C LEU A 139 1.80 6.85 -15.27
N ASN A 140 0.57 7.34 -15.14
CA ASN A 140 0.27 8.77 -15.09
C ASN A 140 0.89 9.45 -13.88
N LEU A 141 1.08 8.74 -12.76
CA LEU A 141 1.78 9.27 -11.58
C LEU A 141 3.25 9.62 -11.84
N LEU A 142 3.87 9.16 -12.94
CA LEU A 142 5.20 9.67 -13.36
C LEU A 142 5.21 11.18 -13.67
N LEU A 143 4.04 11.79 -13.80
CA LEU A 143 3.87 13.21 -14.06
C LEU A 143 3.52 14.01 -12.80
N CYS A 144 3.43 13.37 -11.62
CA CYS A 144 3.16 14.08 -10.37
C CYS A 144 4.39 14.84 -9.87
N ASN A 145 4.16 15.80 -8.95
CA ASN A 145 5.23 16.61 -8.37
C ASN A 145 5.71 16.08 -7.01
N ASP A 146 4.96 15.15 -6.40
CA ASP A 146 5.31 14.58 -5.10
C ASP A 146 6.46 13.56 -5.23
N PRO A 147 7.64 13.83 -4.65
CA PRO A 147 8.81 12.96 -4.79
C PRO A 147 8.60 11.56 -4.18
N GLU A 148 7.88 11.48 -3.06
CA GLU A 148 7.69 10.20 -2.37
C GLU A 148 6.80 9.26 -3.19
N THR A 149 5.73 9.78 -3.79
CA THR A 149 4.91 9.04 -4.76
C THR A 149 5.74 8.59 -5.96
N LEU A 150 6.57 9.47 -6.53
CA LEU A 150 7.44 9.11 -7.65
C LEU A 150 8.40 7.96 -7.30
N ILE A 151 8.95 7.94 -6.08
CA ILE A 151 9.79 6.83 -5.59
C ILE A 151 9.00 5.52 -5.62
N GLN A 152 7.75 5.51 -5.13
CA GLN A 152 6.93 4.30 -5.13
C GLN A 152 6.57 3.82 -6.54
N VAL A 153 6.23 4.75 -7.45
CA VAL A 153 5.95 4.41 -8.86
C VAL A 153 7.18 3.82 -9.53
N LEU A 154 8.36 4.41 -9.33
CA LEU A 154 9.63 3.89 -9.85
C LEU A 154 9.95 2.51 -9.29
N ARG A 155 9.62 2.24 -8.01
CA ARG A 155 9.78 0.92 -7.40
C ARG A 155 8.90 -0.14 -8.07
N VAL A 156 7.64 0.19 -8.38
CA VAL A 156 6.75 -0.69 -9.16
C VAL A 156 7.34 -0.97 -10.55
N LEU A 157 7.77 0.09 -11.26
CA LEU A 157 8.38 -0.05 -12.60
C LEU A 157 9.67 -0.87 -12.58
N GLN A 158 10.49 -0.73 -11.54
CA GLN A 158 11.69 -1.54 -11.37
C GLN A 158 11.33 -3.02 -11.28
N THR A 159 10.30 -3.38 -10.51
CA THR A 159 9.82 -4.76 -10.38
C THR A 159 9.29 -5.31 -11.71
N VAL A 160 8.56 -4.50 -12.48
CA VAL A 160 8.12 -4.84 -13.84
C VAL A 160 9.31 -5.11 -14.75
N VAL A 161 10.28 -4.20 -14.82
CA VAL A 161 11.46 -4.34 -15.69
C VAL A 161 12.30 -5.55 -15.28
N TRP A 162 12.45 -5.82 -13.99
CA TRP A 162 13.15 -6.99 -13.48
C TRP A 162 12.47 -8.29 -13.94
N ASN A 163 11.15 -8.39 -13.79
CA ASN A 163 10.39 -9.54 -14.25
C ASN A 163 10.49 -9.75 -15.77
N LEU A 164 10.45 -8.66 -16.56
CA LEU A 164 10.61 -8.72 -18.02
C LEU A 164 11.97 -9.30 -18.49
N GLN A 165 13.02 -9.25 -17.67
CA GLN A 165 14.31 -9.87 -18.00
C GLN A 165 14.22 -11.41 -18.02
N SER A 166 13.27 -11.97 -17.27
CA SER A 166 13.07 -13.42 -17.14
C SER A 166 11.90 -13.93 -17.98
N GLU A 167 11.09 -13.04 -18.55
CA GLU A 167 9.90 -13.38 -19.35
C GLU A 167 10.13 -13.34 -20.86
N SER A 168 9.22 -13.97 -21.60
CA SER A 168 9.22 -13.92 -23.06
C SER A 168 8.94 -12.50 -23.60
N PRO A 169 9.46 -12.13 -24.78
CA PRO A 169 9.28 -10.80 -25.37
C PRO A 169 7.82 -10.40 -25.69
N ASN A 170 6.85 -11.31 -25.50
CA ASN A 170 5.41 -11.10 -25.73
C ASN A 170 4.64 -10.82 -24.41
N SER A 171 5.29 -10.35 -23.35
CA SER A 171 4.62 -9.98 -22.11
C SER A 171 3.72 -8.76 -22.31
N LYS A 172 2.50 -8.77 -21.75
CA LYS A 172 1.55 -7.64 -21.80
C LYS A 172 2.15 -6.35 -21.23
N TRP A 173 3.09 -6.47 -20.29
CA TRP A 173 3.82 -5.33 -19.74
C TRP A 173 4.64 -4.60 -20.79
N VAL A 174 5.26 -5.32 -21.73
CA VAL A 174 6.00 -4.71 -22.85
C VAL A 174 5.06 -3.83 -23.68
N ASP A 175 3.84 -4.32 -23.96
CA ASP A 175 2.84 -3.56 -24.73
C ASP A 175 2.38 -2.32 -23.98
N ARG A 176 2.09 -2.43 -22.68
CA ARG A 176 1.69 -1.29 -21.83
C ARG A 176 2.77 -0.20 -21.81
N LEU A 177 4.03 -0.59 -21.55
CA LEU A 177 5.14 0.37 -21.50
C LEU A 177 5.40 1.03 -22.86
N LYS A 178 5.32 0.29 -23.97
CA LYS A 178 5.48 0.86 -25.32
C LYS A 178 4.34 1.81 -25.71
N ASN A 179 3.12 1.54 -25.25
CA ASN A 179 1.96 2.38 -25.54
C ASN A 179 1.94 3.67 -24.69
N CYS A 180 2.68 3.72 -23.58
CA CYS A 180 2.84 4.92 -22.76
C CYS A 180 3.80 5.92 -23.44
N LYS A 181 3.24 6.81 -24.28
CA LYS A 181 4.02 7.72 -25.14
C LYS A 181 4.90 8.72 -24.37
N PHE A 182 4.52 9.08 -23.15
CA PHE A 182 5.26 10.04 -22.33
C PHE A 182 6.32 9.38 -21.43
N LEU A 183 6.32 8.04 -21.28
CA LEU A 183 7.18 7.30 -20.35
C LEU A 183 8.65 7.69 -20.47
N GLY A 184 9.20 7.66 -21.69
CA GLY A 184 10.60 7.99 -21.93
C GLY A 184 10.95 9.44 -21.54
N THR A 185 10.08 10.40 -21.89
CA THR A 185 10.29 11.82 -21.54
C THR A 185 10.18 12.04 -20.04
N ALA A 186 9.20 11.41 -19.37
CA ALA A 186 9.00 11.51 -17.93
C ALA A 186 10.21 10.95 -17.16
N LEU A 187 10.69 9.75 -17.51
CA LEU A 187 11.89 9.17 -16.89
C LEU A 187 13.13 10.04 -17.08
N VAL A 188 13.34 10.57 -18.28
CA VAL A 188 14.47 11.48 -18.55
C VAL A 188 14.37 12.76 -17.71
N PHE A 189 13.16 13.31 -17.55
CA PHE A 189 12.94 14.49 -16.72
C PHE A 189 13.25 14.19 -15.25
N ILE A 190 12.67 13.11 -14.69
CA ILE A 190 12.88 12.70 -13.30
C ILE A 190 14.38 12.51 -13.02
N LEU A 191 15.09 11.76 -13.88
CA LEU A 191 16.52 11.48 -13.71
C LEU A 191 17.41 12.72 -13.85
N LYS A 192 17.03 13.69 -14.69
CA LYS A 192 17.75 14.98 -14.77
C LYS A 192 17.52 15.79 -13.50
N SER A 193 16.26 15.91 -13.09
CA SER A 193 15.85 16.69 -11.93
C SER A 193 16.40 16.12 -10.62
N SER A 194 16.56 14.81 -10.50
CA SER A 194 17.14 14.16 -9.30
C SER A 194 18.63 14.46 -9.08
N THR A 195 19.32 14.97 -10.11
CA THR A 195 20.75 15.36 -10.02
C THR A 195 20.96 16.88 -9.90
N ASN A 196 19.87 17.67 -9.95
CA ASN A 196 19.91 19.13 -9.88
C ASN A 196 19.91 19.67 -8.44
N GLY A 197 20.33 18.87 -7.46
CA GLY A 197 20.56 19.32 -6.09
C GLY A 197 21.70 20.33 -6.02
N LYS A 198 21.38 21.60 -6.28
CA LYS A 198 22.12 22.80 -5.92
C LYS A 198 21.16 23.86 -5.41
#